data_AF-A0A7C3V2Q8-F1
#
_entry.id   AF-A0A7C3V2Q8-F1
#
_cell.length_a   1.000
_cell.length_b   1.000
_cell.length_c   1.000
_cell.angle_alpha   90.00
_cell.angle_beta   90.00
_cell.angle_gamma   90.00
#
_symmetry.space_group_name_H-M   'P 1'
#
loop_
_entity.id
_entity.type
_entity.pdbx_description
1 polymer ?
#
loop_
_entity_poly.entity_id
_entity_poly.type
_entity_poly.pdbx_seq_one_letter_code
_entity_poly.pdbx_strand_id
1 'polypeptide(L)'
;MIECTHMIDDGLVKIDFADNPGKLYGARISHSLDGSTWQPCAIFRGIDADALLECSFWEWNEAVRFGNLKFNGRPHPVYWNLYLNNLHKYQGTVHLRVELLIRSSIKLHESVLTLKPCHALFLDEWEKWLPETGWKTEEGSLMPVAGANVSPVLIQPGVSGRYRVYFGLRYGILHMHVRVKSEQIRYPFIAERNRPEFQDKYDKEIFWKTVDLKADDCIEISPTPISVREPERWPFGAVRYIKMVPEPAEKKTSHANPQWSDKTLALYFEPYSWAFCYGLDRKWQVQEAMSLFREMGANEVHNQIIRFGSRALHYSRIAERHDRGAMMGDDGTYSPGPASMVQSLDILRETIEICRKLNMVHYANAGLTNCYPGT
;
A
#
# COMPACT_ATOMS: atom_id res chain seq x y z
N MET A 1 -32.77 12.30 2.37
CA MET A 1 -33.00 10.92 1.92
C MET A 1 -31.65 10.21 2.00
N ILE A 2 -31.59 8.97 2.49
CA ILE A 2 -30.34 8.21 2.46
C ILE A 2 -30.49 7.18 1.36
N GLU A 3 -29.53 7.14 0.44
CA GLU A 3 -29.48 6.16 -0.63
C GLU A 3 -28.34 5.19 -0.36
N CYS A 4 -28.58 3.92 -0.65
CA CYS A 4 -27.62 2.85 -0.39
C CYS A 4 -27.43 2.05 -1.67
N THR A 5 -26.20 1.97 -2.15
CA THR A 5 -25.86 1.28 -3.39
C THR A 5 -24.88 0.16 -3.08
N HIS A 6 -25.27 -1.08 -3.35
CA HIS A 6 -24.36 -2.22 -3.22
C HIS A 6 -23.37 -2.23 -4.40
N MET A 7 -22.11 -1.97 -4.11
CA MET A 7 -20.99 -2.04 -5.05
C MET A 7 -20.44 -3.47 -5.03
N ILE A 8 -21.13 -4.36 -5.75
CA ILE A 8 -20.89 -5.81 -5.72
C ILE A 8 -19.46 -6.18 -6.12
N ASP A 9 -18.87 -5.46 -7.07
CA ASP A 9 -17.51 -5.72 -7.55
C ASP A 9 -16.46 -5.35 -6.50
N ASP A 10 -16.66 -4.24 -5.78
CA ASP A 10 -15.74 -3.76 -4.74
C ASP A 10 -15.99 -4.41 -3.37
N GLY A 11 -17.09 -5.12 -3.17
CA GLY A 11 -17.48 -5.66 -1.87
C GLY A 11 -17.79 -4.57 -0.83
N LEU A 12 -18.39 -3.46 -1.29
CA LEU A 12 -18.73 -2.31 -0.47
C LEU A 12 -20.23 -1.98 -0.62
N VAL A 13 -20.79 -1.29 0.37
CA VAL A 13 -22.06 -0.55 0.19
C VAL A 13 -21.76 0.93 0.31
N LYS A 14 -22.02 1.68 -0.75
CA LYS A 14 -21.98 3.14 -0.72
C LYS A 14 -23.24 3.65 -0.04
N ILE A 15 -23.07 4.55 0.92
CA ILE A 15 -24.16 5.19 1.66
C ILE A 15 -24.07 6.68 1.36
N ASP A 16 -25.01 7.15 0.56
CA ASP A 16 -25.15 8.54 0.16
C ASP A 16 -26.15 9.25 1.08
N PHE A 17 -25.73 10.38 1.62
CA PHE A 17 -26.59 11.26 2.39
C PHE A 17 -27.05 12.37 1.47
N ALA A 18 -28.35 12.45 1.16
CA ALA A 18 -28.85 13.58 0.39
C ALA A 18 -28.58 14.89 1.14
N ASP A 19 -28.43 15.97 0.37
CA ASP A 19 -28.37 17.33 0.90
C ASP A 19 -29.57 17.58 1.82
N ASN A 20 -29.29 17.57 3.11
CA ASN A 20 -30.27 17.83 4.15
C ASN A 20 -30.30 19.35 4.35
N PRO A 21 -31.46 20.02 4.44
CA PRO A 21 -31.52 21.48 4.62
C PRO A 21 -30.96 21.97 5.97
N GLY A 22 -30.54 21.07 6.88
CA GLY A 22 -29.94 21.40 8.17
C GLY A 22 -28.51 20.85 8.33
N LYS A 23 -27.73 21.47 9.23
CA LYS A 23 -26.36 21.04 9.54
C LYS A 23 -26.37 19.66 10.22
N LEU A 24 -25.73 18.68 9.58
CA LEU A 24 -25.49 17.35 10.12
C LEU A 24 -24.18 17.38 10.92
N TYR A 25 -24.18 16.84 12.14
CA TYR A 25 -22.99 16.80 13.01
C TYR A 25 -22.30 15.44 13.01
N GLY A 26 -23.07 14.37 12.83
CA GLY A 26 -22.57 13.02 12.83
C GLY A 26 -23.64 12.01 12.43
N ALA A 27 -23.23 10.77 12.27
CA ALA A 27 -24.15 9.65 12.12
C ALA A 27 -23.61 8.41 12.81
N ARG A 28 -24.50 7.52 13.26
CA ARG A 28 -24.14 6.14 13.57
C ARG A 28 -24.81 5.21 12.58
N ILE A 29 -24.02 4.33 11.97
CA ILE A 29 -24.50 3.35 10.99
C ILE A 29 -24.37 1.96 11.57
N SER A 30 -25.48 1.23 11.56
CA SER A 30 -25.55 -0.15 12.05
C SER A 30 -26.35 -1.02 11.10
N HIS A 31 -26.08 -2.31 11.11
CA HIS A 31 -26.78 -3.32 10.32
C HIS A 31 -27.36 -4.41 11.21
N SER A 32 -28.35 -5.12 10.68
CA SER A 32 -29.00 -6.24 11.33
C SER A 32 -29.47 -7.26 10.29
N LEU A 33 -29.24 -8.55 10.54
CA LEU A 33 -29.73 -9.65 9.70
C LEU A 33 -31.16 -10.07 10.07
N ASP A 34 -31.60 -9.77 11.29
CA ASP A 34 -32.91 -10.17 11.85
C ASP A 34 -33.85 -8.98 12.08
N GLY A 35 -33.37 -7.75 11.87
CA GLY A 35 -34.10 -6.50 12.12
C GLY A 35 -34.16 -6.07 13.58
N SER A 36 -33.55 -6.83 14.50
CA SER A 36 -33.66 -6.63 15.95
C SER A 36 -32.32 -6.46 16.66
N THR A 37 -31.30 -7.23 16.25
CA THR A 37 -29.95 -7.19 16.81
C THR A 37 -29.08 -6.33 15.90
N TRP A 38 -28.63 -5.19 16.42
CA TRP A 38 -27.90 -4.18 15.64
C TRP A 38 -26.41 -4.21 15.94
N GLN A 39 -25.61 -4.30 14.88
CA GLN A 39 -24.15 -4.29 14.93
C GLN A 39 -23.59 -3.09 14.16
N PRO A 40 -22.48 -2.48 14.60
CA PRO A 40 -21.87 -1.37 13.87
C PRO A 40 -21.43 -1.81 12.47
N CYS A 41 -21.66 -0.96 11.48
CA CYS A 41 -21.05 -1.12 10.16
C CYS A 41 -19.60 -0.64 10.19
N ALA A 42 -18.70 -1.34 9.53
CA ALA A 42 -17.31 -0.91 9.35
C ALA A 42 -17.24 0.13 8.23
N ILE A 43 -17.24 1.42 8.59
CA ILE A 43 -17.37 2.52 7.63
C ILE A 43 -16.02 3.12 7.28
N PHE A 44 -15.69 3.10 5.98
CA PHE A 44 -14.63 3.89 5.38
C PHE A 44 -15.18 5.25 4.96
N ARG A 45 -14.46 6.32 5.34
CA ARG A 45 -14.81 7.70 4.99
C ARG A 45 -14.70 7.96 3.48
N GLY A 46 -13.80 7.23 2.82
CA GLY A 46 -13.59 7.20 1.38
C GLY A 46 -12.74 5.98 1.03
N ILE A 47 -12.53 5.75 -0.27
CA ILE A 47 -11.87 4.55 -0.80
C ILE A 47 -10.50 4.85 -1.44
N ASP A 48 -10.10 6.11 -1.45
CA ASP A 48 -8.80 6.57 -1.96
C ASP A 48 -7.84 6.94 -0.81
N ALA A 49 -6.58 7.19 -1.19
CA ALA A 49 -5.55 7.58 -0.24
C ALA A 49 -5.82 8.96 0.40
N ASP A 50 -6.51 9.86 -0.32
CA ASP A 50 -6.84 11.20 0.16
C ASP A 50 -7.84 11.14 1.32
N ALA A 51 -8.80 10.22 1.28
CA ALA A 51 -9.72 10.00 2.40
C ALA A 51 -9.01 9.50 3.66
N LEU A 52 -7.94 8.71 3.52
CA LEU A 52 -7.09 8.35 4.65
C LEU A 52 -6.37 9.59 5.18
N LEU A 53 -5.76 10.41 4.32
CA LEU A 53 -5.08 11.67 4.67
C LEU A 53 -5.98 12.63 5.46
N GLU A 54 -7.19 12.88 4.99
CA GLU A 54 -8.11 13.89 5.51
C GLU A 54 -8.77 13.52 6.85
N CYS A 55 -8.65 12.26 7.27
CA CYS A 55 -9.30 11.75 8.46
C CYS A 55 -8.28 11.58 9.60
N SER A 56 -8.57 12.16 10.76
CA SER A 56 -7.79 11.86 11.96
C SER A 56 -7.91 10.39 12.34
N PHE A 57 -6.91 9.83 13.05
CA PHE A 57 -6.97 8.42 13.45
C PHE A 57 -8.18 8.12 14.36
N TRP A 58 -8.57 9.08 15.20
CA TRP A 58 -9.76 8.98 16.05
C TRP A 58 -11.03 8.87 15.21
N GLU A 59 -11.25 9.80 14.29
CA GLU A 59 -12.44 9.79 13.42
C GLU A 59 -12.49 8.52 12.55
N TRP A 60 -11.35 8.07 12.03
CA TRP A 60 -11.26 6.84 11.25
C TRP A 60 -11.63 5.61 12.09
N ASN A 61 -11.00 5.44 13.25
CA ASN A 61 -11.22 4.26 14.08
C ASN A 61 -12.65 4.21 14.64
N GLU A 62 -13.25 5.35 14.96
CA GLU A 62 -14.67 5.44 15.36
C GLU A 62 -15.60 4.98 14.22
N ALA A 63 -15.31 5.38 12.99
CA ALA A 63 -16.11 4.99 11.82
C ALA A 63 -15.96 3.50 11.51
N VAL A 64 -14.74 2.98 11.50
CA VAL A 64 -14.45 1.59 11.10
C VAL A 64 -14.85 0.58 12.17
N ARG A 65 -14.72 0.91 13.46
CA ARG A 65 -15.01 -0.06 14.54
C ARG A 65 -16.43 0.06 15.08
N PHE A 66 -16.96 1.28 15.13
CA PHE A 66 -18.22 1.56 15.84
C PHE A 66 -19.30 2.14 14.92
N GLY A 67 -19.01 2.34 13.63
CA GLY A 67 -19.94 2.93 12.68
C GLY A 67 -20.23 4.41 12.96
N ASN A 68 -19.41 5.06 13.79
CA ASN A 68 -19.59 6.43 14.23
C ASN A 68 -18.90 7.41 13.29
N LEU A 69 -19.65 8.31 12.70
CA LEU A 69 -19.20 9.30 11.74
C LEU A 69 -19.35 10.69 12.32
N LYS A 70 -18.36 11.54 12.05
CA LYS A 70 -18.42 12.97 12.31
C LYS A 70 -18.50 13.71 10.98
N PHE A 71 -19.47 14.60 10.86
CA PHE A 71 -19.58 15.50 9.72
C PHE A 71 -19.17 16.90 10.16
N ASN A 72 -18.00 17.35 9.72
CA ASN A 72 -17.50 18.71 9.99
C ASN A 72 -17.99 19.73 8.94
N GLY A 73 -19.19 19.54 8.38
CA GLY A 73 -19.66 20.35 7.25
C GLY A 73 -20.79 19.69 6.47
N ARG A 74 -20.73 19.78 5.13
CA ARG A 74 -21.67 19.06 4.26
C ARG A 74 -21.43 17.56 4.38
N PRO A 75 -22.49 16.74 4.39
CA PRO A 75 -22.32 15.31 4.36
C PRO A 75 -21.66 14.90 3.05
N HIS A 76 -20.91 13.80 3.09
CA HIS A 76 -20.28 13.18 1.94
C HIS A 76 -20.62 11.69 1.94
N PRO A 77 -20.50 11.00 0.79
CA PRO A 77 -20.70 9.56 0.75
C PRO A 77 -19.72 8.85 1.68
N VAL A 78 -20.15 7.71 2.21
CA VAL A 78 -19.29 6.81 2.99
C VAL A 78 -19.48 5.38 2.49
N TYR A 79 -18.54 4.50 2.84
CA TYR A 79 -18.47 3.16 2.26
C TYR A 79 -18.42 2.13 3.37
N TRP A 80 -19.44 1.29 3.44
CA TRP A 80 -19.47 0.17 4.36
C TRP A 80 -18.70 -1.02 3.77
N ASN A 81 -17.61 -1.42 4.44
CA ASN A 81 -16.82 -2.59 4.06
C ASN A 81 -17.48 -3.89 4.53
N LEU A 82 -18.01 -4.67 3.59
CA LEU A 82 -18.74 -5.90 3.90
C LEU A 82 -17.83 -7.03 4.39
N TYR A 83 -16.54 -7.03 4.03
CA TYR A 83 -15.61 -8.05 4.48
C TYR A 83 -15.35 -7.95 5.99
N LEU A 84 -15.13 -6.74 6.49
CA LEU A 84 -14.86 -6.50 7.92
C LEU A 84 -16.03 -6.88 8.85
N ASN A 85 -17.26 -6.93 8.32
CA ASN A 85 -18.44 -7.43 9.03
C ASN A 85 -18.84 -8.86 8.64
N ASN A 86 -18.02 -9.61 7.90
CA ASN A 86 -18.28 -10.98 7.44
C ASN A 86 -19.52 -11.15 6.54
N LEU A 87 -19.92 -10.09 5.81
CA LEU A 87 -21.08 -10.10 4.92
C LEU A 87 -20.72 -10.18 3.42
N HIS A 88 -19.44 -10.17 3.06
CA HIS A 88 -18.99 -10.21 1.67
C HIS A 88 -19.46 -11.45 0.88
N LYS A 89 -19.69 -12.59 1.56
CA LYS A 89 -20.24 -13.83 0.98
C LYS A 89 -21.74 -14.01 1.25
N TYR A 90 -22.36 -13.10 2.02
CA TYR A 90 -23.75 -13.24 2.43
C TYR A 90 -24.71 -12.96 1.26
N GLN A 91 -25.80 -13.72 1.21
CA GLN A 91 -26.90 -13.51 0.29
C GLN A 91 -28.20 -13.43 1.07
N GLY A 92 -28.91 -12.32 0.94
CA GLY A 92 -30.18 -12.13 1.64
C GLY A 92 -30.45 -10.68 1.97
N THR A 93 -31.44 -10.50 2.84
CA THR A 93 -31.89 -9.18 3.26
C THR A 93 -31.13 -8.73 4.49
N VAL A 94 -30.69 -7.47 4.49
CA VAL A 94 -30.04 -6.81 5.62
C VAL A 94 -30.77 -5.51 5.91
N HIS A 95 -31.07 -5.28 7.18
CA HIS A 95 -31.61 -4.02 7.67
C HIS A 95 -30.46 -3.08 7.98
N LEU A 96 -30.52 -1.85 7.48
CA LEU A 96 -29.57 -0.79 7.76
C LEU A 96 -30.27 0.29 8.57
N ARG A 97 -29.65 0.73 9.67
CA ARG A 97 -30.13 1.82 10.51
C ARG A 97 -29.08 2.90 10.56
N VAL A 98 -29.51 4.13 10.28
CA VAL A 98 -28.71 5.33 10.34
C VAL A 98 -29.31 6.31 11.34
N GLU A 99 -28.58 6.58 12.41
CA GLU A 99 -28.93 7.55 13.44
C GLU A 99 -28.21 8.87 13.15
N LEU A 100 -28.91 9.84 12.59
CA LEU A 100 -28.33 11.14 12.20
C LEU A 100 -28.39 12.12 13.38
N LEU A 101 -27.23 12.64 13.79
CA LEU A 101 -27.15 13.69 14.79
C LEU A 101 -27.35 15.06 14.14
N ILE A 102 -28.43 15.74 14.50
CA ILE A 102 -28.74 17.13 14.15
C ILE A 102 -28.76 17.99 15.41
N ARG A 103 -28.82 19.32 15.26
CA ARG A 103 -28.54 20.31 16.33
C ARG A 103 -29.20 20.04 17.69
N SER A 104 -30.40 19.47 17.71
CA SER A 104 -31.19 19.28 18.93
C SER A 104 -31.91 17.93 19.00
N SER A 105 -31.59 16.98 18.12
CA SER A 105 -32.25 15.67 18.09
C SER A 105 -31.46 14.65 17.28
N ILE A 106 -31.87 13.40 17.40
CA ILE A 106 -31.41 12.30 16.56
C ILE A 106 -32.54 11.93 15.61
N LYS A 107 -32.25 11.89 14.30
CA LYS A 107 -33.20 11.42 13.29
C LYS A 107 -32.83 10.00 12.87
N LEU A 108 -33.75 9.07 13.06
CA LEU A 108 -33.61 7.69 12.64
C LEU A 108 -34.01 7.53 11.17
N HIS A 109 -33.21 6.79 10.42
CA HIS A 109 -33.56 6.28 9.11
C HIS A 109 -33.26 4.79 9.04
N GLU A 110 -34.24 4.01 8.61
CA GLU A 110 -34.07 2.59 8.36
C GLU A 110 -34.28 2.30 6.88
N SER A 111 -33.41 1.46 6.33
CA SER A 111 -33.48 0.96 4.97
C SER A 111 -33.31 -0.55 4.97
N VAL A 112 -33.84 -1.20 3.94
CA VAL A 112 -33.70 -2.64 3.73
C VAL A 112 -32.92 -2.83 2.44
N LEU A 113 -31.84 -3.60 2.51
CA LEU A 113 -30.94 -3.87 1.40
C LEU A 113 -30.94 -5.37 1.12
N THR A 114 -31.01 -5.76 -0.14
CA THR A 114 -30.74 -7.14 -0.55
C THR A 114 -29.28 -7.25 -0.98
N LEU A 115 -28.47 -7.93 -0.18
CA LEU A 115 -27.09 -8.23 -0.50
C LEU A 115 -26.99 -9.48 -1.37
N LYS A 116 -26.00 -9.45 -2.25
CA LYS A 116 -25.55 -10.60 -3.05
C LYS A 116 -24.09 -10.87 -2.69
N PRO A 117 -23.58 -12.08 -2.92
CA PRO A 117 -22.15 -12.35 -2.78
C PRO A 117 -21.34 -11.38 -3.66
N CYS A 118 -20.29 -10.82 -3.09
CA CYS A 118 -19.43 -9.86 -3.78
C CYS A 118 -18.59 -10.57 -4.85
N HIS A 119 -18.24 -9.87 -5.93
CA HIS A 119 -17.32 -10.41 -6.93
C HIS A 119 -15.85 -10.18 -6.56
N ALA A 120 -15.57 -9.23 -5.65
CA ALA A 120 -14.24 -9.10 -5.05
C ALA A 120 -13.82 -10.40 -4.37
N LEU A 121 -12.60 -10.85 -4.66
CA LEU A 121 -11.98 -11.97 -3.98
C LEU A 121 -11.23 -11.46 -2.75
N PHE A 122 -11.40 -12.13 -1.63
CA PHE A 122 -10.67 -11.86 -0.40
C PHE A 122 -9.82 -13.09 -0.08
N LEU A 123 -8.50 -12.93 -0.14
CA LEU A 123 -7.52 -13.97 0.16
C LEU A 123 -7.02 -13.75 1.59
N ASP A 124 -7.51 -14.56 2.51
CA ASP A 124 -7.27 -14.46 3.96
C ASP A 124 -7.01 -15.82 4.62
N GLU A 125 -7.13 -16.92 3.88
CA GLU A 125 -6.86 -18.29 4.33
C GLU A 125 -5.35 -18.57 4.33
N TRP A 126 -4.60 -17.77 5.09
CA TRP A 126 -3.14 -17.73 5.09
C TRP A 126 -2.50 -19.11 5.25
N GLU A 127 -3.08 -19.95 6.09
CA GLU A 127 -2.60 -21.31 6.41
C GLU A 127 -2.43 -22.19 5.17
N LYS A 128 -3.15 -21.90 4.08
CA LYS A 128 -3.02 -22.63 2.80
C LYS A 128 -1.71 -22.35 2.08
N TRP A 129 -1.09 -21.19 2.32
CA TRP A 129 0.07 -20.70 1.59
C TRP A 129 1.32 -20.53 2.47
N LEU A 130 1.19 -20.69 3.79
CA LEU A 130 2.32 -20.53 4.70
C LEU A 130 3.41 -21.59 4.42
N PRO A 131 4.67 -21.17 4.30
CA PRO A 131 5.80 -22.09 4.41
C PRO A 131 5.82 -22.79 5.78
N GLU A 132 6.52 -23.93 5.88
CA GLU A 132 6.61 -24.70 7.13
C GLU A 132 7.15 -23.90 8.33
N THR A 133 7.98 -22.88 8.08
CA THR A 133 8.58 -22.04 9.12
C THR A 133 8.65 -20.56 8.70
N GLY A 134 8.79 -19.67 9.69
CA GLY A 134 9.05 -18.25 9.49
C GLY A 134 7.82 -17.34 9.48
N TRP A 135 6.62 -17.90 9.38
CA TRP A 135 5.36 -17.15 9.37
C TRP A 135 4.36 -17.69 10.38
N LYS A 136 3.45 -16.82 10.82
CA LYS A 136 2.31 -17.16 11.67
C LYS A 136 1.07 -16.37 11.23
N THR A 137 -0.08 -16.90 11.59
CA THR A 137 -1.34 -16.15 11.59
C THR A 137 -1.67 -15.75 13.02
N GLU A 138 -1.91 -14.46 13.25
CA GLU A 138 -2.36 -13.95 14.54
C GLU A 138 -3.60 -13.08 14.31
N GLU A 139 -4.70 -13.45 14.98
CA GLU A 139 -6.00 -12.79 14.84
C GLU A 139 -6.44 -12.57 13.36
N GLY A 140 -6.22 -13.58 12.53
CA GLY A 140 -6.55 -13.57 11.10
C GLY A 140 -5.59 -12.76 10.21
N SER A 141 -4.45 -12.31 10.75
CA SER A 141 -3.44 -11.56 9.98
C SER A 141 -2.15 -12.34 9.83
N LEU A 142 -1.58 -12.28 8.63
CA LEU A 142 -0.26 -12.80 8.32
C LEU A 142 0.83 -11.92 8.94
N MET A 143 1.74 -12.56 9.68
CA MET A 143 2.88 -11.90 10.32
C MET A 143 4.11 -12.83 10.30
N PRO A 144 5.34 -12.28 10.21
CA PRO A 144 6.55 -13.09 10.39
C PRO A 144 6.68 -13.52 11.86
N VAL A 145 7.32 -14.67 12.08
CA VAL A 145 7.74 -15.10 13.42
C VAL A 145 9.01 -14.34 13.79
N ALA A 146 8.99 -13.63 14.93
CA ALA A 146 10.12 -12.85 15.39
C ALA A 146 11.38 -13.70 15.54
N GLY A 147 12.51 -13.23 14.97
CA GLY A 147 13.80 -13.93 15.01
C GLY A 147 13.92 -15.16 14.11
N ALA A 148 12.87 -15.56 13.40
CA ALA A 148 12.94 -16.66 12.44
C ALA A 148 13.50 -16.20 11.08
N ASN A 149 14.08 -17.14 10.34
CA ASN A 149 14.37 -16.90 8.92
C ASN A 149 13.06 -16.96 8.13
N VAL A 150 12.78 -15.93 7.33
CA VAL A 150 11.48 -15.74 6.68
C VAL A 150 11.64 -15.86 5.16
N SER A 151 11.20 -16.98 4.60
CA SER A 151 11.09 -17.16 3.14
C SER A 151 9.87 -16.41 2.59
N PRO A 152 9.84 -16.03 1.29
CA PRO A 152 8.65 -15.44 0.69
C PRO A 152 7.42 -16.35 0.77
N VAL A 153 6.24 -15.77 0.96
CA VAL A 153 4.94 -16.47 0.84
C VAL A 153 4.46 -16.35 -0.59
N LEU A 154 4.04 -17.47 -1.18
CA LEU A 154 3.51 -17.54 -2.54
C LEU A 154 1.99 -17.78 -2.47
N ILE A 155 1.22 -16.72 -2.67
CA ILE A 155 -0.24 -16.79 -2.70
C ILE A 155 -0.66 -17.10 -4.13
N GLN A 156 -1.43 -18.18 -4.32
CA GLN A 156 -2.00 -18.57 -5.61
C GLN A 156 -3.50 -18.27 -5.61
N PRO A 157 -3.95 -17.16 -6.23
CA PRO A 157 -5.36 -16.81 -6.26
C PRO A 157 -6.21 -17.81 -7.08
N GLY A 158 -5.61 -18.52 -8.03
CA GLY A 158 -6.31 -19.47 -8.89
C GLY A 158 -7.27 -18.84 -9.90
N VAL A 159 -7.07 -17.56 -10.24
CA VAL A 159 -7.95 -16.80 -11.15
C VAL A 159 -7.22 -16.20 -12.32
N SER A 160 -7.94 -15.97 -13.42
CA SER A 160 -7.43 -15.28 -14.60
C SER A 160 -8.23 -14.01 -14.87
N GLY A 161 -7.54 -12.95 -15.26
CA GLY A 161 -8.17 -11.67 -15.58
C GLY A 161 -7.40 -10.49 -15.02
N ARG A 162 -8.00 -9.31 -15.16
CA ARG A 162 -7.45 -8.04 -14.69
C ARG A 162 -8.08 -7.67 -13.35
N TYR A 163 -7.24 -7.31 -12.37
CA TYR A 163 -7.68 -7.03 -11.01
C TYR A 163 -6.98 -5.81 -10.43
N ARG A 164 -7.74 -4.94 -9.77
CA ARG A 164 -7.19 -3.96 -8.81
C ARG A 164 -6.90 -4.70 -7.50
N VAL A 165 -5.66 -4.64 -7.04
CA VAL A 165 -5.21 -5.36 -5.84
C VAL A 165 -5.02 -4.39 -4.68
N TYR A 166 -5.63 -4.74 -3.54
CA TYR A 166 -5.54 -4.00 -2.30
C TYR A 166 -5.06 -4.92 -1.19
N PHE A 167 -4.28 -4.37 -0.26
CA PHE A 167 -3.91 -5.05 0.97
C PHE A 167 -4.74 -4.50 2.13
N GLY A 168 -5.54 -5.37 2.73
CA GLY A 168 -6.26 -5.10 3.97
C GLY A 168 -5.31 -5.21 5.15
N LEU A 169 -5.06 -4.10 5.82
CA LEU A 169 -4.16 -4.03 6.97
C LEU A 169 -4.94 -3.85 8.25
N ARG A 170 -4.66 -4.70 9.24
CA ARG A 170 -5.24 -4.56 10.57
C ARG A 170 -4.73 -3.29 11.26
N TYR A 171 -3.46 -2.94 11.10
CA TYR A 171 -2.83 -1.79 11.75
C TYR A 171 -1.95 -0.97 10.80
N GLY A 172 -1.62 0.26 11.19
CA GLY A 172 -0.91 1.33 10.46
C GLY A 172 0.47 1.03 9.87
N ILE A 173 0.95 -0.22 9.89
CA ILE A 173 2.33 -0.53 9.53
C ILE A 173 2.38 -1.69 8.54
N LEU A 174 3.11 -1.48 7.44
CA LEU A 174 3.46 -2.48 6.46
C LEU A 174 4.82 -2.13 5.84
N HIS A 175 5.78 -3.04 5.91
CA HIS A 175 7.07 -2.93 5.22
C HIS A 175 7.39 -4.25 4.53
N MET A 176 6.95 -4.37 3.28
CA MET A 176 7.11 -5.61 2.53
C MET A 176 7.60 -5.37 1.12
N HIS A 177 8.19 -6.41 0.53
CA HIS A 177 8.26 -6.56 -0.91
C HIS A 177 7.05 -7.35 -1.40
N VAL A 178 6.47 -6.90 -2.51
CA VAL A 178 5.39 -7.59 -3.21
C VAL A 178 5.70 -7.65 -4.70
N ARG A 179 5.33 -8.76 -5.35
CA ARG A 179 5.31 -8.88 -6.81
C ARG A 179 4.26 -9.86 -7.28
N VAL A 180 3.86 -9.74 -8.54
CA VAL A 180 3.34 -10.90 -9.26
C VAL A 180 4.54 -11.69 -9.75
N LYS A 181 4.61 -13.00 -9.49
CA LYS A 181 5.81 -13.82 -9.75
C LYS A 181 6.21 -13.87 -11.23
N SER A 182 5.24 -13.77 -12.14
CA SER A 182 5.50 -13.67 -13.58
C SER A 182 6.05 -12.31 -14.00
N GLU A 183 5.90 -11.28 -13.17
CA GLU A 183 6.57 -10.00 -13.33
C GLU A 183 7.99 -10.06 -12.76
N GLN A 184 8.91 -9.36 -13.42
CA GLN A 184 10.30 -9.28 -12.98
C GLN A 184 10.54 -8.18 -11.93
N ILE A 185 9.50 -7.45 -11.52
CA ILE A 185 9.61 -6.27 -10.67
C ILE A 185 9.09 -6.58 -9.26
N ARG A 186 9.94 -6.40 -8.25
CA ARG A 186 9.54 -6.38 -6.84
C ARG A 186 9.35 -4.96 -6.36
N TYR A 187 8.15 -4.69 -5.85
CA TYR A 187 7.76 -3.38 -5.34
C TYR A 187 8.06 -3.32 -3.85
N PRO A 188 8.80 -2.31 -3.37
CA PRO A 188 8.74 -1.93 -1.98
C PRO A 188 7.34 -1.36 -1.72
N PHE A 189 6.54 -2.06 -0.92
CA PHE A 189 5.19 -1.64 -0.58
C PHE A 189 5.13 -1.30 0.90
N ILE A 190 5.07 0.01 1.16
CA ILE A 190 5.33 0.60 2.45
C ILE A 190 4.13 1.43 2.91
N ALA A 191 3.69 1.18 4.13
CA ALA A 191 2.74 2.00 4.86
C ALA A 191 3.31 2.22 6.27
N GLU A 192 3.72 3.44 6.59
CA GLU A 192 4.49 3.71 7.81
C GLU A 192 3.62 4.35 8.88
N ARG A 193 3.89 4.03 10.16
CA ARG A 193 3.18 4.63 11.30
C ARG A 193 3.30 6.15 11.36
N ASN A 194 4.42 6.71 10.89
CA ASN A 194 4.71 8.14 11.02
C ASN A 194 4.07 8.99 9.91
N ARG A 195 3.38 8.35 8.97
CA ARG A 195 2.66 8.99 7.88
C ARG A 195 1.23 9.29 8.36
N PRO A 196 0.76 10.55 8.32
CA PRO A 196 -0.57 10.93 8.82
C PRO A 196 -1.73 10.06 8.27
N GLU A 197 -1.55 9.54 7.07
CA GLU A 197 -2.44 8.61 6.36
C GLU A 197 -2.66 7.31 7.12
N PHE A 198 -1.61 6.78 7.76
CA PHE A 198 -1.59 5.45 8.36
C PHE A 198 -1.43 5.46 9.87
N GLN A 199 -1.00 6.58 10.45
CA GLN A 199 -0.73 6.73 11.88
C GLN A 199 -1.94 6.30 12.73
N ASP A 200 -1.75 5.22 13.49
CA ASP A 200 -2.71 4.66 14.46
C ASP A 200 -4.12 4.34 13.90
N LYS A 201 -4.24 4.19 12.57
CA LYS A 201 -5.48 3.78 11.90
C LYS A 201 -5.54 2.26 11.70
N TYR A 202 -6.61 1.67 12.23
CA TYR A 202 -6.90 0.25 12.09
C TYR A 202 -7.74 -0.05 10.85
N ASP A 203 -7.69 -1.30 10.40
CA ASP A 203 -8.56 -1.89 9.38
C ASP A 203 -8.78 -0.96 8.16
N LYS A 204 -7.78 -0.93 7.27
CA LYS A 204 -7.78 -0.11 6.05
C LYS A 204 -7.33 -0.93 4.86
N GLU A 205 -7.74 -0.51 3.67
CA GLU A 205 -7.30 -1.09 2.41
C GLU A 205 -6.31 -0.14 1.74
N ILE A 206 -5.14 -0.65 1.37
CA ILE A 206 -4.15 0.13 0.60
C ILE A 206 -4.09 -0.45 -0.80
N PHE A 207 -4.40 0.37 -1.79
CA PHE A 207 -4.23 0.02 -3.19
C PHE A 207 -2.75 -0.19 -3.49
N TRP A 208 -2.43 -1.32 -4.10
CA TRP A 208 -1.08 -1.59 -4.61
C TRP A 208 -1.00 -1.20 -6.09
N LYS A 209 -1.63 -1.98 -6.96
CA LYS A 209 -1.75 -1.70 -8.39
C LYS A 209 -2.82 -2.57 -9.04
N THR A 210 -3.06 -2.29 -10.32
CA THR A 210 -3.77 -3.21 -11.21
C THR A 210 -2.80 -4.25 -11.76
N VAL A 211 -3.22 -5.51 -11.77
CA VAL A 211 -2.45 -6.65 -12.30
C VAL A 211 -3.27 -7.42 -13.33
N ASP A 212 -2.58 -8.00 -14.32
CA ASP A 212 -3.16 -8.98 -15.23
C ASP A 212 -2.62 -10.37 -14.81
N LEU A 213 -3.52 -11.26 -14.36
CA LEU A 213 -3.17 -12.57 -13.82
C LEU A 213 -3.63 -13.70 -14.73
N LYS A 214 -2.83 -14.76 -14.76
CA LYS A 214 -3.19 -16.10 -15.21
C LYS A 214 -3.52 -16.98 -14.01
N ALA A 215 -4.24 -18.07 -14.26
CA ALA A 215 -4.70 -18.98 -13.19
C ALA A 215 -3.54 -19.59 -12.36
N ASP A 216 -2.35 -19.74 -12.96
CA ASP A 216 -1.15 -20.27 -12.33
C ASP A 216 -0.21 -19.19 -11.77
N ASP A 217 -0.54 -17.91 -11.92
CA ASP A 217 0.24 -16.82 -11.34
C ASP A 217 0.17 -16.82 -9.81
N CYS A 218 1.23 -16.28 -9.21
CA CYS A 218 1.34 -16.14 -7.77
C CYS A 218 1.59 -14.68 -7.41
N ILE A 219 0.96 -14.19 -6.34
CA ILE A 219 1.39 -12.99 -5.64
C ILE A 219 2.42 -13.42 -4.60
N GLU A 220 3.65 -12.94 -4.73
CA GLU A 220 4.72 -13.17 -3.77
C GLU A 220 4.81 -11.99 -2.81
N ILE A 221 4.82 -12.28 -1.51
CA ILE A 221 5.07 -11.31 -0.45
C ILE A 221 6.26 -11.75 0.41
N SER A 222 7.09 -10.80 0.81
CA SER A 222 8.23 -11.07 1.69
C SER A 222 8.60 -9.85 2.51
N PRO A 223 9.24 -10.01 3.68
CA PRO A 223 9.77 -8.85 4.41
C PRO A 223 10.87 -8.16 3.62
N THR A 224 10.99 -6.85 3.83
CA THR A 224 12.15 -6.10 3.33
C THR A 224 13.41 -6.47 4.15
N PRO A 225 14.62 -6.34 3.59
CA PRO A 225 15.86 -6.54 4.34
C PRO A 225 15.94 -5.72 5.64
N ILE A 226 15.44 -4.48 5.64
CA ILE A 226 15.38 -3.68 6.87
C ILE A 226 14.38 -4.24 7.89
N SER A 227 13.24 -4.77 7.46
CA SER A 227 12.29 -5.42 8.37
C SER A 227 12.80 -6.71 8.98
N VAL A 228 13.72 -7.41 8.29
CA VAL A 228 14.40 -8.58 8.86
C VAL A 228 15.47 -8.17 9.88
N ARG A 229 16.25 -7.11 9.56
CA ARG A 229 17.32 -6.61 10.45
C ARG A 229 16.81 -5.89 11.69
N GLU A 230 15.77 -5.06 11.53
CA GLU A 230 15.27 -4.12 12.53
C GLU A 230 13.75 -4.28 12.73
N PRO A 231 13.26 -5.49 13.07
CA PRO A 231 11.82 -5.79 13.08
C PRO A 231 11.00 -4.98 14.08
N GLU A 232 11.62 -4.44 15.13
CA GLU A 232 10.93 -3.58 16.11
C GLU A 232 10.69 -2.16 15.58
N ARG A 233 11.65 -1.63 14.82
CA ARG A 233 11.57 -0.27 14.25
C ARG A 233 10.87 -0.25 12.90
N TRP A 234 11.08 -1.28 12.10
CA TRP A 234 10.60 -1.40 10.73
C TRP A 234 9.82 -2.71 10.52
N PRO A 235 8.76 -2.98 11.30
CA PRO A 235 8.09 -4.27 11.26
C PRO A 235 7.47 -4.54 9.89
N PHE A 236 7.43 -5.82 9.50
CA PHE A 236 6.69 -6.26 8.31
C PHE A 236 5.25 -5.75 8.31
N GLY A 237 4.59 -5.73 9.48
CA GLY A 237 3.19 -5.36 9.63
C GLY A 237 2.27 -6.55 9.91
N ALA A 238 0.97 -6.35 9.65
CA ALA A 238 -0.06 -7.37 9.79
C ALA A 238 -1.04 -7.29 8.61
N VAL A 239 -0.89 -8.21 7.65
CA VAL A 239 -1.74 -8.28 6.47
C VAL A 239 -2.94 -9.17 6.80
N ARG A 240 -4.14 -8.59 6.85
CA ARG A 240 -5.36 -9.31 7.20
C ARG A 240 -5.95 -10.06 6.00
N TYR A 241 -5.94 -9.43 4.83
CA TYR A 241 -6.39 -10.03 3.58
C TYR A 241 -5.76 -9.34 2.37
N ILE A 242 -5.73 -10.04 1.23
CA ILE A 242 -5.56 -9.44 -0.09
C ILE A 242 -6.93 -9.35 -0.73
N LYS A 243 -7.34 -8.16 -1.15
CA LYS A 243 -8.58 -7.95 -1.89
C LYS A 243 -8.26 -7.75 -3.36
N MET A 244 -8.90 -8.54 -4.21
CA MET A 244 -8.80 -8.44 -5.66
C MET A 244 -10.15 -8.06 -6.23
N VAL A 245 -10.26 -6.84 -6.72
CA VAL A 245 -11.48 -6.32 -7.35
C VAL A 245 -11.38 -6.54 -8.86
N PRO A 246 -12.29 -7.30 -9.48
CA PRO A 246 -12.28 -7.49 -10.93
C PRO A 246 -12.39 -6.14 -11.62
N GLU A 247 -11.56 -5.92 -12.63
CA GLU A 247 -11.60 -4.73 -13.46
C GLU A 247 -11.91 -5.16 -14.89
N PRO A 248 -12.95 -4.62 -15.55
CA PRO A 248 -13.17 -4.91 -16.96
C PRO A 248 -11.91 -4.54 -17.74
N ALA A 249 -11.57 -5.33 -18.76
CA ALA A 249 -10.41 -5.07 -19.59
C ALA A 249 -10.60 -3.70 -20.29
N GLU A 250 -10.11 -2.62 -19.69
CA GLU A 250 -10.07 -1.34 -20.35
C GLU A 250 -9.13 -1.44 -21.56
N LYS A 251 -9.47 -0.71 -22.62
CA LYS A 251 -8.52 -0.43 -23.70
C LYS A 251 -7.27 0.08 -23.03
N LYS A 252 -6.15 -0.65 -23.17
CA LYS A 252 -4.81 -0.19 -22.79
C LYS A 252 -4.73 1.30 -23.08
N THR A 253 -4.87 2.14 -22.06
CA THR A 253 -4.39 3.51 -22.18
C THR A 253 -2.91 3.29 -22.30
N SER A 254 -2.42 3.23 -23.54
CA SER A 254 -0.99 3.22 -23.81
C SER A 254 -0.44 4.30 -22.92
N HIS A 255 0.41 3.96 -21.95
CA HIS A 255 1.26 4.97 -21.34
C HIS A 255 1.84 5.70 -22.52
N ALA A 256 1.40 6.95 -22.72
CA ALA A 256 1.72 7.71 -23.91
C ALA A 256 3.22 7.57 -24.04
N ASN A 257 3.70 6.99 -25.15
CA ASN A 257 5.11 6.73 -25.33
C ASN A 257 5.79 8.10 -25.17
N PRO A 258 6.43 8.40 -24.02
CA PRO A 258 6.72 9.75 -23.62
C PRO A 258 8.00 10.22 -24.32
N GLN A 259 8.30 9.64 -25.50
CA GLN A 259 9.42 10.07 -26.31
C GLN A 259 9.33 11.59 -26.54
N TRP A 260 8.14 12.19 -26.57
CA TRP A 260 7.94 13.63 -26.68
C TRP A 260 6.60 14.07 -26.04
N SER A 261 6.49 13.95 -24.72
CA SER A 261 5.44 14.65 -23.97
C SER A 261 6.00 16.00 -23.50
N ASP A 262 5.27 17.10 -23.68
CA ASP A 262 5.67 18.43 -23.17
C ASP A 262 5.84 18.47 -21.63
N LYS A 263 5.44 17.40 -20.95
CA LYS A 263 5.59 17.22 -19.50
C LYS A 263 6.71 16.22 -19.23
N THR A 264 7.79 16.70 -18.64
CA THR A 264 8.87 15.89 -18.07
C THR A 264 8.56 15.55 -16.62
N LEU A 265 8.66 14.26 -16.27
CA LEU A 265 8.71 13.78 -14.90
C LEU A 265 10.13 13.27 -14.61
N ALA A 266 10.89 14.10 -13.90
CA ALA A 266 12.21 13.77 -13.41
C ALA A 266 12.13 13.25 -11.97
N LEU A 267 12.62 12.03 -11.73
CA LEU A 267 12.68 11.43 -10.39
C LEU A 267 14.13 11.29 -9.92
N TYR A 268 14.33 11.40 -8.61
CA TYR A 268 15.64 11.26 -7.98
C TYR A 268 15.84 9.82 -7.49
N PHE A 269 17.00 9.25 -7.80
CA PHE A 269 17.41 7.94 -7.33
C PHE A 269 18.59 8.10 -6.36
N GLU A 270 18.39 7.63 -5.13
CA GLU A 270 19.41 7.59 -4.07
C GLU A 270 19.80 6.13 -3.78
N PRO A 271 20.89 5.62 -4.40
CA PRO A 271 21.25 4.20 -4.31
C PRO A 271 21.56 3.75 -2.88
N TYR A 272 22.10 4.65 -2.04
CA TYR A 272 22.37 4.36 -0.65
C TYR A 272 21.11 3.97 0.13
N SER A 273 20.02 4.74 -0.02
CA SER A 273 18.74 4.47 0.65
C SER A 273 18.14 3.13 0.18
N TRP A 274 18.26 2.84 -1.12
CA TRP A 274 17.82 1.54 -1.66
C TRP A 274 18.67 0.38 -1.16
N ALA A 275 19.99 0.53 -1.09
CA ALA A 275 20.88 -0.48 -0.52
C ALA A 275 20.63 -0.69 0.97
N PHE A 276 20.39 0.39 1.71
CA PHE A 276 20.13 0.39 3.14
C PHE A 276 18.83 -0.36 3.49
N CYS A 277 17.72 -0.01 2.82
CA CYS A 277 16.39 -0.52 3.12
C CYS A 277 16.06 -1.83 2.39
N TYR A 278 16.47 -1.94 1.13
CA TYR A 278 15.98 -2.96 0.19
C TYR A 278 17.07 -3.91 -0.32
N GLY A 279 18.32 -3.73 0.13
CA GLY A 279 19.42 -4.66 -0.17
C GLY A 279 19.88 -4.62 -1.62
N LEU A 280 19.87 -3.44 -2.25
CA LEU A 280 20.37 -3.22 -3.60
C LEU A 280 21.89 -3.49 -3.68
N ASP A 281 22.28 -4.68 -4.11
CA ASP A 281 23.67 -5.07 -4.33
C ASP A 281 23.90 -5.91 -5.60
N ARG A 282 22.86 -6.11 -6.40
CA ARG A 282 22.90 -6.83 -7.69
C ARG A 282 22.32 -6.01 -8.83
N LYS A 283 22.87 -6.19 -10.03
CA LYS A 283 22.44 -5.48 -11.26
C LYS A 283 20.94 -5.58 -11.53
N TRP A 284 20.33 -6.73 -11.27
CA TRP A 284 18.89 -6.92 -11.51
C TRP A 284 18.03 -6.11 -10.53
N GLN A 285 18.50 -5.79 -9.31
CA GLN A 285 17.78 -4.90 -8.39
C GLN A 285 17.84 -3.45 -8.85
N VAL A 286 18.95 -3.04 -9.49
CA VAL A 286 19.01 -1.73 -10.18
C VAL A 286 17.99 -1.70 -11.33
N GLN A 287 17.87 -2.81 -12.08
CA GLN A 287 16.86 -2.94 -13.14
C GLN A 287 15.43 -2.84 -12.58
N GLU A 288 15.14 -3.51 -11.46
CA GLU A 288 13.84 -3.39 -10.77
C GLU A 288 13.55 -1.92 -10.39
N ALA A 289 14.49 -1.24 -9.73
CA ALA A 289 14.32 0.15 -9.32
C ALA A 289 14.08 1.11 -10.49
N MET A 290 14.83 0.97 -11.59
CA MET A 290 14.63 1.79 -12.78
C MET A 290 13.32 1.48 -13.50
N SER A 291 12.92 0.20 -13.55
CA SER A 291 11.63 -0.20 -14.10
C SER A 291 10.47 0.38 -13.29
N LEU A 292 10.59 0.47 -11.96
CA LEU A 292 9.60 1.13 -11.10
C LEU A 292 9.47 2.62 -11.42
N PHE A 293 10.59 3.36 -11.56
CA PHE A 293 10.51 4.76 -11.99
C PHE A 293 9.85 4.91 -13.36
N ARG A 294 10.14 3.99 -14.28
CA ARG A 294 9.51 3.99 -15.59
C ARG A 294 8.00 3.77 -15.51
N GLU A 295 7.56 2.84 -14.67
CA GLU A 295 6.13 2.57 -14.43
C GLU A 295 5.41 3.76 -13.79
N MET A 296 6.09 4.51 -12.91
CA MET A 296 5.60 5.78 -12.37
C MET A 296 5.51 6.90 -13.42
N GLY A 297 5.93 6.65 -14.66
CA GLY A 297 5.88 7.60 -15.76
C GLY A 297 7.13 8.48 -15.90
N ALA A 298 8.22 8.17 -15.19
CA ALA A 298 9.45 8.93 -15.33
C ALA A 298 10.01 8.82 -16.76
N ASN A 299 10.43 9.97 -17.29
CA ASN A 299 11.22 10.06 -18.51
C ASN A 299 12.66 10.50 -18.21
N GLU A 300 12.93 11.00 -17.01
CA GLU A 300 14.26 11.38 -16.55
C GLU A 300 14.55 10.84 -15.15
N VAL A 301 15.77 10.36 -14.93
CA VAL A 301 16.25 9.92 -13.61
C VAL A 301 17.53 10.66 -13.25
N HIS A 302 17.53 11.33 -12.10
CA HIS A 302 18.71 11.95 -11.50
C HIS A 302 19.30 10.97 -10.49
N ASN A 303 20.39 10.32 -10.88
CA ASN A 303 21.05 9.33 -10.06
C ASN A 303 22.17 9.96 -9.23
N GLN A 304 22.08 9.86 -7.90
CA GLN A 304 23.18 10.26 -7.03
C GLN A 304 24.39 9.36 -7.28
N ILE A 305 25.53 9.96 -7.65
CA ILE A 305 26.79 9.23 -7.90
C ILE A 305 27.91 9.59 -6.92
N ILE A 306 27.79 10.75 -6.26
CA ILE A 306 28.67 11.25 -5.21
C ILE A 306 27.97 12.42 -4.48
N ARG A 307 28.30 12.64 -3.21
CA ARG A 307 27.93 13.85 -2.45
C ARG A 307 29.18 14.38 -1.73
N PHE A 308 29.28 15.69 -1.55
CA PHE A 308 30.33 16.31 -0.74
C PHE A 308 30.38 15.68 0.66
N GLY A 309 31.58 15.33 1.13
CA GLY A 309 31.78 14.59 2.38
C GLY A 309 31.45 13.09 2.31
N SER A 310 31.01 12.58 1.15
CA SER A 310 30.70 11.17 0.94
C SER A 310 31.62 10.51 -0.09
N ARG A 311 31.50 9.19 -0.23
CA ARG A 311 32.30 8.35 -1.13
C ARG A 311 31.60 8.17 -2.48
N ALA A 312 32.35 7.80 -3.51
CA ALA A 312 31.81 7.58 -4.85
C ALA A 312 31.06 6.25 -4.96
N LEU A 313 29.95 6.28 -5.71
CA LEU A 313 29.13 5.10 -6.04
C LEU A 313 29.53 4.42 -7.35
N HIS A 314 30.53 4.97 -8.04
CA HIS A 314 31.12 4.48 -9.28
C HIS A 314 32.63 4.29 -9.12
N TYR A 315 33.29 3.60 -10.05
CA TYR A 315 34.76 3.47 -10.03
C TYR A 315 35.43 4.77 -10.48
N SER A 316 35.62 5.69 -9.52
CA SER A 316 36.37 6.93 -9.73
C SER A 316 37.87 6.72 -9.58
N ARG A 317 38.67 7.54 -10.30
CA ARG A 317 40.13 7.62 -10.10
C ARG A 317 40.54 8.61 -8.99
N ILE A 318 39.60 9.44 -8.54
CA ILE A 318 39.87 10.56 -7.63
C ILE A 318 39.17 10.36 -6.28
N ALA A 319 37.91 9.93 -6.31
CA ALA A 319 37.12 9.73 -5.10
C ALA A 319 37.14 8.27 -4.65
N GLU A 320 37.40 8.05 -3.36
CA GLU A 320 37.35 6.72 -2.76
C GLU A 320 35.91 6.20 -2.68
N ARG A 321 35.78 4.89 -2.45
CA ARG A 321 34.50 4.18 -2.35
C ARG A 321 34.32 3.64 -0.92
N HIS A 322 33.09 3.67 -0.40
CA HIS A 322 32.79 3.12 0.92
C HIS A 322 32.51 1.62 0.81
N ASP A 323 33.53 0.78 0.93
CA ASP A 323 33.46 -0.65 0.68
C ASP A 323 33.40 -1.51 1.94
N ARG A 324 33.34 -0.94 3.15
CA ARG A 324 33.40 -1.74 4.40
C ARG A 324 32.49 -1.20 5.49
N GLY A 325 32.06 -2.11 6.36
CA GLY A 325 31.31 -1.77 7.57
C GLY A 325 29.83 -1.49 7.33
N ALA A 326 29.07 -1.51 8.42
CA ALA A 326 27.68 -1.07 8.40
C ALA A 326 27.64 0.46 8.48
N MET A 327 26.79 1.07 7.66
CA MET A 327 26.54 2.50 7.66
C MET A 327 25.34 2.79 8.57
N MET A 328 25.43 3.85 9.37
CA MET A 328 24.30 4.33 10.17
C MET A 328 23.35 5.13 9.27
N GLY A 329 22.05 4.85 9.34
CA GLY A 329 21.01 5.64 8.70
C GLY A 329 20.55 6.82 9.56
N ASP A 330 19.72 7.68 8.98
CA ASP A 330 19.12 8.84 9.67
C ASP A 330 18.24 8.42 10.86
N ASP A 331 17.76 7.18 10.87
CA ASP A 331 16.99 6.56 11.93
C ASP A 331 17.85 5.93 13.06
N GLY A 332 19.18 6.05 12.96
CA GLY A 332 20.15 5.49 13.89
C GLY A 332 20.31 3.97 13.80
N THR A 333 19.74 3.30 12.80
CA THR A 333 19.96 1.86 12.55
C THR A 333 21.19 1.66 11.66
N TYR A 334 21.76 0.46 11.69
CA TYR A 334 22.97 0.14 10.94
C TYR A 334 22.70 -0.89 9.84
N SER A 335 23.15 -0.60 8.61
CA SER A 335 23.00 -1.52 7.46
C SER A 335 24.33 -1.79 6.76
N PRO A 336 24.67 -3.07 6.47
CA PRO A 336 25.81 -3.41 5.63
C PRO A 336 25.51 -3.24 4.12
N GLY A 337 24.25 -3.01 3.74
CA GLY A 337 23.79 -2.92 2.35
C GLY A 337 24.59 -1.91 1.50
N PRO A 338 24.78 -0.67 1.96
CA PRO A 338 25.64 0.32 1.29
C PRO A 338 27.04 -0.19 0.91
N ALA A 339 27.71 -0.91 1.81
CA ALA A 339 29.03 -1.46 1.52
C ALA A 339 28.96 -2.60 0.50
N SER A 340 28.00 -3.52 0.64
CA SER A 340 27.75 -4.61 -0.32
C SER A 340 27.49 -4.08 -1.74
N MET A 341 26.66 -3.04 -1.85
CA MET A 341 26.34 -2.37 -3.10
C MET A 341 27.61 -1.85 -3.78
N VAL A 342 28.42 -1.09 -3.05
CA VAL A 342 29.63 -0.45 -3.57
C VAL A 342 30.67 -1.48 -3.99
N GLN A 343 30.82 -2.58 -3.24
CA GLN A 343 31.71 -3.68 -3.63
C GLN A 343 31.25 -4.34 -4.95
N SER A 344 29.94 -4.49 -5.12
CA SER A 344 29.37 -5.35 -6.16
C SER A 344 29.00 -4.62 -7.46
N LEU A 345 28.76 -3.31 -7.40
CA LEU A 345 28.17 -2.54 -8.50
C LEU A 345 28.97 -1.27 -8.82
N ASP A 346 28.98 -0.90 -10.10
CA ASP A 346 29.25 0.48 -10.53
C ASP A 346 27.90 1.15 -10.85
N ILE A 347 27.37 1.91 -9.90
CA ILE A 347 26.00 2.43 -10.00
C ILE A 347 25.82 3.36 -11.21
N LEU A 348 26.81 4.19 -11.54
CA LEU A 348 26.74 5.08 -12.71
C LEU A 348 26.64 4.25 -13.99
N ARG A 349 27.49 3.22 -14.14
CA ARG A 349 27.45 2.35 -15.31
C ARG A 349 26.13 1.60 -15.42
N GLU A 350 25.68 0.96 -14.34
CA GLU A 350 24.48 0.12 -14.36
C GLU A 350 23.24 0.95 -14.72
N THR A 351 23.07 2.12 -14.11
CA THR A 351 21.92 2.99 -14.35
C THR A 351 21.92 3.59 -15.76
N ILE A 352 23.07 3.97 -16.34
CA ILE A 352 23.15 4.41 -17.75
C ILE A 352 22.67 3.31 -18.69
N GLU A 353 23.18 2.09 -18.53
CA GLU A 353 22.84 0.96 -19.39
C GLU A 353 21.33 0.65 -19.33
N ILE A 354 20.75 0.69 -18.13
CA ILE A 354 19.34 0.37 -17.90
C ILE A 354 18.41 1.50 -18.36
N CYS A 355 18.70 2.76 -18.02
CA CYS A 355 17.88 3.90 -18.45
C CYS A 355 17.81 3.99 -19.98
N ARG A 356 18.92 3.71 -20.68
CA ARG A 356 18.92 3.64 -22.15
C ARG A 356 17.94 2.58 -22.68
N LYS A 357 17.89 1.39 -22.06
CA LYS A 357 16.96 0.31 -22.45
C LYS A 357 15.51 0.68 -22.18
N LEU A 358 15.25 1.42 -21.09
CA LEU A 358 13.93 1.88 -20.69
C LEU A 358 13.50 3.19 -21.38
N ASN A 359 14.35 3.74 -22.26
CA ASN A 359 14.14 5.02 -22.94
C ASN A 359 13.85 6.16 -21.94
N MET A 360 14.69 6.24 -20.90
CA MET A 360 14.74 7.33 -19.92
C MET A 360 16.08 8.08 -20.06
N VAL A 361 16.05 9.40 -19.89
CA VAL A 361 17.26 10.22 -19.80
C VAL A 361 17.89 10.00 -18.43
N HIS A 362 19.21 9.81 -18.39
CA HIS A 362 19.95 9.61 -17.16
C HIS A 362 20.84 10.81 -16.87
N TYR A 363 20.67 11.42 -15.70
CA TYR A 363 21.54 12.47 -15.19
C TYR A 363 22.38 11.96 -14.03
N ALA A 364 23.70 12.07 -14.14
CA ALA A 364 24.61 11.84 -13.03
C ALA A 364 24.57 13.07 -12.10
N ASN A 365 24.06 12.89 -10.88
CA ASN A 365 23.95 13.93 -9.88
C ASN A 365 25.11 13.86 -8.88
N ALA A 366 25.85 14.97 -8.76
CA ALA A 366 26.88 15.17 -7.75
C ALA A 366 26.41 16.27 -6.78
N GLY A 367 26.17 15.91 -5.51
CA GLY A 367 25.76 16.87 -4.49
C GLY A 367 26.94 17.69 -3.99
N LEU A 368 26.88 19.02 -4.12
CA LEU A 368 27.95 19.94 -3.67
C LEU A 368 27.89 20.30 -2.19
N THR A 369 26.81 19.94 -1.49
CA THR A 369 26.61 20.23 -0.08
C THR A 369 26.24 18.97 0.69
N ASN A 370 26.44 19.02 2.01
CA ASN A 370 25.80 18.11 2.93
C ASN A 370 24.50 18.78 3.43
N CYS A 371 23.35 18.17 3.14
CA CYS A 371 22.03 18.74 3.46
C CYS A 371 21.53 18.41 4.87
N TYR A 372 22.34 17.70 5.68
CA TYR A 372 22.01 17.33 7.05
C TYR A 372 22.75 18.22 8.04
N PRO A 373 22.05 19.09 8.80
CA PRO A 373 22.68 19.85 9.87
C PRO A 373 23.33 18.91 10.90
N GLY A 374 24.63 19.11 11.20
CA GLY A 374 25.32 18.36 12.24
C GLY A 374 26.00 17.05 11.80
N THR A 375 26.25 16.88 10.50
CA THR A 375 27.11 15.82 9.96
C THR A 375 28.54 16.29 9.74
#